data_AF-A0A954GUQ2-F1
#
_entry.id   AF-A0A954GUQ2-F1
#
_cell.length_a   1.000
_cell.length_b   1.000
_cell.length_c   1.000
_cell.angle_alpha   90.00
_cell.angle_beta   90.00
_cell.angle_gamma   90.00
#
_symmetry.space_group_name_H-M   'P 1'
#
loop_
_entity.id
_entity.type
_entity.pdbx_description
1 polymer ?
#
loop_
_entity_poly.entity_id
_entity_poly.type
_entity_poly.pdbx_seq_one_letter_code
_entity_poly.pdbx_strand_id
1 'polypeptide(L)'
;MTTPSTLAVLLAFCFQVNCLLGSHLLADDAAPLPPEFRRLVTSSCSDCHSGNNPVAKLDLEKLGEHAVAENLAAWEKVVKKIKAGQMPPRDAPQPAKEELATALSSLVHVLDEHAAKNIQPGRTATFRRLTRFEYQNAIRDLLALEIDATELLPADEASHGFDNITVGELSPTLVNRYLSAAQKIARLAVGRASALPDQRTVRVRPDLTQE
;
A
#
# COMPACT_ATOMS: atom_id res chain seq x y z
N MET A 1 -13.19 -52.18 -31.03
CA MET A 1 -14.57 -51.90 -30.57
C MET A 1 -14.48 -51.39 -29.14
N THR A 2 -14.38 -50.07 -28.98
CA THR A 2 -14.27 -49.37 -27.70
C THR A 2 -15.40 -48.35 -27.66
N THR A 3 -16.21 -48.40 -26.61
CA THR A 3 -17.46 -47.66 -26.47
C THR A 3 -17.22 -46.17 -26.17
N PRO A 4 -18.15 -45.26 -26.56
CA PRO A 4 -17.91 -43.81 -26.58
C PRO A 4 -18.24 -43.10 -25.26
N SER A 5 -18.21 -43.78 -24.11
CA SER A 5 -18.82 -43.29 -22.86
C SER A 5 -17.85 -42.66 -21.85
N THR A 6 -16.54 -42.63 -22.11
CA THR A 6 -15.54 -42.12 -21.14
C THR A 6 -15.00 -40.72 -21.43
N LEU A 7 -15.22 -40.16 -22.63
CA LEU A 7 -14.74 -38.79 -22.95
C LEU A 7 -15.65 -37.67 -22.42
N ALA A 8 -16.92 -37.96 -22.12
CA ALA A 8 -17.90 -36.95 -21.71
C ALA A 8 -17.79 -36.55 -20.22
N VAL A 9 -17.15 -37.38 -19.38
CA VAL A 9 -17.08 -37.12 -17.93
C VAL A 9 -15.94 -36.16 -17.56
N LEU A 10 -14.88 -36.09 -18.38
CA LEU A 10 -13.71 -35.22 -18.13
C LEU A 10 -13.94 -33.75 -18.51
N LEU A 11 -14.88 -33.44 -19.41
CA LEU A 11 -15.20 -32.06 -19.78
C LEU A 11 -16.21 -31.38 -18.84
N ALA A 12 -16.98 -32.15 -18.06
CA ALA A 12 -17.93 -31.60 -17.09
C ALA A 12 -17.25 -31.18 -15.76
N PHE A 13 -16.12 -31.80 -15.40
CA PHE A 13 -15.42 -31.50 -14.13
C PHE A 13 -14.51 -30.26 -14.20
N CYS A 14 -14.06 -29.85 -15.39
CA CYS A 14 -13.25 -28.63 -15.54
C CYS A 14 -14.06 -27.33 -15.50
N PHE A 15 -15.38 -27.37 -15.68
CA PHE A 15 -16.21 -26.16 -15.65
C PHE A 15 -16.69 -25.79 -14.23
N GLN A 16 -16.70 -26.74 -13.28
CA GLN A 16 -17.21 -26.50 -11.92
C GLN A 16 -16.14 -26.09 -10.90
N VAL A 17 -14.85 -26.33 -11.18
CA VAL A 17 -13.76 -25.88 -10.27
C VAL A 17 -13.33 -24.44 -10.55
N ASN A 18 -13.60 -23.90 -11.75
CA ASN A 18 -13.22 -22.53 -12.11
C ASN A 18 -14.21 -21.44 -11.67
N CYS A 19 -15.34 -21.81 -11.04
CA CYS A 19 -16.34 -20.85 -10.55
C CYS A 19 -16.26 -20.54 -9.04
N LEU A 20 -15.41 -21.24 -8.27
CA LEU A 20 -15.37 -21.07 -6.80
C LEU A 20 -14.14 -20.30 -6.28
N LEU A 21 -13.20 -19.89 -7.15
CA LEU A 21 -12.05 -19.05 -6.77
C LEU A 21 -12.07 -17.65 -7.40
N GLY A 22 -13.07 -17.30 -8.21
CA GLY A 22 -13.10 -16.05 -8.99
C GLY A 22 -13.95 -14.91 -8.42
N SER A 23 -14.70 -15.11 -7.34
CA SER A 23 -15.73 -14.16 -6.90
C SER A 23 -15.25 -13.03 -5.97
N HIS A 24 -13.96 -12.96 -5.63
CA HIS A 24 -13.47 -12.03 -4.60
C HIS A 24 -12.74 -10.78 -5.12
N LEU A 25 -12.72 -10.52 -6.43
CA LEU A 25 -11.91 -9.42 -7.00
C LEU A 25 -12.65 -8.56 -8.02
N LEU A 26 -13.90 -8.20 -7.69
CA LEU A 26 -14.41 -6.88 -8.02
C LEU A 26 -14.95 -6.31 -6.71
N ALA A 27 -14.06 -5.73 -5.92
CA ALA A 27 -14.48 -4.82 -4.88
C ALA A 27 -15.27 -3.72 -5.59
N ASP A 28 -16.57 -3.67 -5.32
CA ASP A 28 -17.42 -2.59 -5.78
C ASP A 28 -16.98 -1.34 -5.02
N ASP A 29 -15.99 -0.62 -5.55
CA ASP A 29 -15.56 0.70 -5.04
C ASP A 29 -16.69 1.74 -5.18
N ALA A 30 -17.85 1.34 -5.73
CA ALA A 30 -19.03 2.16 -5.95
C ALA A 30 -19.87 2.39 -4.69
N ALA A 31 -19.26 2.59 -3.52
CA ALA A 31 -20.00 2.88 -2.29
C ALA A 31 -20.87 4.14 -2.49
N PRO A 32 -22.21 4.03 -2.38
CA PRO A 32 -23.10 5.18 -2.57
C PRO A 32 -22.97 6.14 -1.38
N LEU A 33 -23.45 7.38 -1.56
CA LEU A 33 -23.50 8.34 -0.47
C LEU A 33 -24.29 7.77 0.73
N PRO A 34 -23.75 7.81 1.96
CA PRO A 34 -24.45 7.30 3.14
C PRO A 34 -25.81 7.97 3.35
N PRO A 35 -26.83 7.23 3.79
CA PRO A 35 -28.18 7.77 3.93
C PRO A 35 -28.27 8.88 4.97
N GLU A 36 -27.48 8.84 6.05
CA GLU A 36 -27.39 9.91 7.05
C GLU A 36 -26.89 11.21 6.40
N PHE A 37 -25.81 11.12 5.62
CA PHE A 37 -25.25 12.28 4.95
C PHE A 37 -26.16 12.79 3.83
N ARG A 38 -26.83 11.89 3.09
CA ARG A 38 -27.83 12.29 2.09
C ARG A 38 -28.97 13.11 2.71
N ARG A 39 -29.49 12.70 3.87
CA ARG A 39 -30.52 13.45 4.59
C ARG A 39 -30.03 14.84 5.02
N LEU A 40 -28.79 14.95 5.49
CA LEU A 40 -28.18 16.23 5.83
C LEU A 40 -28.09 17.16 4.60
N VAL A 41 -27.67 16.62 3.45
CA VAL A 41 -27.59 17.39 2.19
C VAL A 41 -28.95 17.96 1.81
N THR A 42 -29.99 17.13 1.82
CA THR A 42 -31.36 17.55 1.45
C THR A 42 -31.98 18.52 2.44
N SER A 43 -31.64 18.44 3.73
CA SER A 43 -32.26 19.30 4.75
C SER A 43 -31.53 20.63 4.96
N SER A 44 -30.21 20.69 4.74
CA SER A 44 -29.38 21.80 5.21
C SER A 44 -28.44 22.38 4.15
N CYS A 45 -28.24 21.71 3.01
CA CYS A 45 -27.23 22.11 2.03
C CYS A 45 -27.79 22.46 0.65
N SER A 46 -28.89 21.81 0.24
CA SER A 46 -29.48 21.93 -1.11
C SER A 46 -29.84 23.38 -1.47
N ASP A 47 -30.31 24.19 -0.51
CA ASP A 47 -30.73 25.56 -0.76
C ASP A 47 -29.64 26.44 -1.39
N CYS A 48 -28.36 26.16 -1.12
CA CYS A 48 -27.22 26.91 -1.66
C CYS A 48 -26.37 26.08 -2.64
N HIS A 49 -26.37 24.76 -2.51
CA HIS A 49 -25.48 23.85 -3.22
C HIS A 49 -26.24 22.89 -4.16
N SER A 50 -27.33 23.32 -4.77
CA SER A 50 -28.01 22.58 -5.85
C SER A 50 -28.47 23.50 -6.99
N GLY A 51 -28.97 22.89 -8.08
CA GLY A 51 -29.60 23.59 -9.19
C GLY A 51 -28.64 24.16 -10.25
N ASN A 52 -29.07 25.23 -10.94
CA ASN A 52 -28.37 25.75 -12.12
C ASN A 52 -27.21 26.72 -11.80
N ASN A 53 -27.17 27.30 -10.61
CA ASN A 53 -26.10 28.22 -10.20
C ASN A 53 -25.73 28.04 -8.71
N PRO A 54 -25.19 26.87 -8.34
CA PRO A 54 -24.86 26.58 -6.95
C PRO A 54 -23.66 27.42 -6.47
N VAL A 55 -23.67 27.75 -5.18
CA VAL A 55 -22.57 28.47 -4.53
C VAL A 55 -21.27 27.68 -4.68
N ALA A 56 -20.18 28.39 -5.00
CA ALA A 56 -18.87 27.81 -5.28
C ALA A 56 -18.85 26.78 -6.44
N LYS A 57 -19.87 26.78 -7.30
CA LYS A 57 -20.04 25.80 -8.40
C LYS A 57 -20.09 24.35 -7.90
N LEU A 58 -20.56 24.13 -6.68
CA LEU A 58 -20.66 22.81 -6.05
C LEU A 58 -22.12 22.39 -5.97
N ASP A 59 -22.51 21.43 -6.81
CA ASP A 59 -23.83 20.79 -6.80
C ASP A 59 -23.77 19.47 -6.04
N LEU A 60 -24.25 19.45 -4.79
CA LEU A 60 -24.19 18.28 -3.92
C LEU A 60 -25.23 17.20 -4.26
N GLU A 61 -26.32 17.57 -4.96
CA GLU A 61 -27.30 16.58 -5.42
C GLU A 61 -26.70 15.75 -6.53
N LYS A 62 -26.18 16.41 -7.59
CA LYS A 62 -25.49 15.71 -8.68
C LYS A 62 -24.28 14.94 -8.17
N LEU A 63 -23.49 15.53 -7.27
CA LEU A 63 -22.33 14.84 -6.70
C LEU A 63 -22.73 13.56 -5.95
N GLY A 64 -23.87 13.57 -5.27
CA GLY A 64 -24.42 12.46 -4.50
C GLY A 64 -25.11 11.36 -5.33
N GLU A 65 -25.35 11.58 -6.62
CA GLU A 65 -25.84 10.56 -7.57
C GLU A 65 -24.75 9.55 -7.95
N HIS A 66 -23.48 9.96 -7.86
CA HIS A 66 -22.31 9.14 -8.15
C HIS A 66 -21.82 8.40 -6.89
N ALA A 67 -20.99 7.36 -7.10
CA ALA A 67 -20.30 6.75 -5.98
C ALA A 67 -19.34 7.74 -5.31
N VAL A 68 -19.16 7.61 -4.00
CA VAL A 68 -18.28 8.49 -3.22
C VAL A 68 -16.83 8.43 -3.73
N ALA A 69 -16.38 7.25 -4.15
CA ALA A 69 -15.04 7.01 -4.69
C ALA A 69 -14.74 7.77 -5.98
N GLU A 70 -15.74 8.12 -6.78
CA GLU A 70 -15.54 8.88 -8.02
C GLU A 70 -15.13 10.33 -7.75
N ASN A 71 -15.43 10.86 -6.56
CA ASN A 71 -15.28 12.28 -6.25
C ASN A 71 -14.65 12.55 -4.87
N LEU A 72 -13.69 11.71 -4.45
CA LEU A 72 -13.03 11.77 -3.13
C LEU A 72 -12.56 13.17 -2.74
N ALA A 73 -11.84 13.86 -3.64
CA ALA A 73 -11.29 15.18 -3.37
C ALA A 73 -12.37 16.25 -3.13
N ALA A 74 -13.56 16.11 -3.73
CA ALA A 74 -14.69 17.00 -3.46
C ALA A 74 -15.29 16.69 -2.08
N TRP A 75 -15.53 15.42 -1.78
CA TRP A 75 -16.07 14.99 -0.48
C TRP A 75 -15.16 15.33 0.70
N GLU A 76 -13.84 15.15 0.55
CA GLU A 76 -12.88 15.59 1.57
C GLU A 76 -12.92 17.10 1.83
N LYS A 77 -13.13 17.91 0.79
CA LYS A 77 -13.29 19.37 0.96
C LYS A 77 -14.57 19.69 1.73
N VAL A 78 -15.67 19.00 1.43
CA VAL A 78 -16.93 19.12 2.16
C VAL A 78 -16.72 18.78 3.64
N VAL A 79 -16.11 17.63 3.93
CA VAL A 79 -15.74 17.22 5.30
C VAL A 79 -14.90 18.29 6.00
N LYS A 80 -13.86 18.82 5.34
CA LYS A 80 -13.00 19.89 5.90
C LYS A 80 -13.79 21.15 6.22
N LYS A 81 -14.74 21.55 5.37
CA LYS A 81 -15.58 22.75 5.59
C LYS A 81 -16.55 22.58 6.75
N ILE A 82 -17.18 21.42 6.86
CA ILE A 82 -18.07 21.10 7.98
C ILE A 82 -17.28 21.01 9.29
N LYS A 83 -16.14 20.29 9.32
CA LYS A 83 -15.27 20.19 10.51
C LYS A 83 -14.75 21.55 10.97
N ALA A 84 -14.49 22.46 10.03
CA ALA A 84 -14.07 23.83 10.34
C ALA A 84 -15.21 24.75 10.81
N GLY A 85 -16.45 24.26 10.87
CA GLY A 85 -17.64 25.06 11.24
C GLY A 85 -17.96 26.17 10.24
N GLN A 86 -17.49 26.04 8.99
CA GLN A 86 -17.75 27.00 7.91
C GLN A 86 -19.04 26.69 7.16
N MET A 87 -19.54 25.45 7.28
CA MET A 87 -20.76 24.97 6.63
C MET A 87 -21.61 24.17 7.62
N PRO A 88 -22.93 24.41 7.70
CA PRO A 88 -23.66 25.51 7.04
C PRO A 88 -23.21 26.90 7.55
N PRO A 89 -23.34 27.97 6.76
CA PRO A 89 -22.90 29.30 7.18
C PRO A 89 -23.81 29.86 8.29
N ARG A 90 -23.32 30.85 9.04
CA ARG A 90 -23.99 31.33 10.27
C ARG A 90 -25.38 31.93 10.05
N ASP A 91 -25.63 32.41 8.85
CA ASP A 91 -26.87 33.00 8.36
C ASP A 91 -27.88 31.96 7.83
N ALA A 92 -27.47 30.70 7.69
CA ALA A 92 -28.34 29.59 7.32
C ALA A 92 -28.84 28.81 8.56
N PRO A 93 -30.00 28.12 8.46
CA PRO A 93 -30.45 27.18 9.48
C PRO A 93 -29.38 26.16 9.84
N GLN A 94 -29.08 26.04 11.13
CA GLN A 94 -28.07 25.11 11.63
C GLN A 94 -28.75 23.80 12.05
N PRO A 95 -28.31 22.65 11.52
CA PRO A 95 -28.80 21.35 11.97
C PRO A 95 -28.42 21.09 13.42
N ALA A 96 -29.10 20.12 14.04
CA ALA A 96 -28.71 19.66 15.38
C ALA A 96 -27.26 19.15 15.35
N LYS A 97 -26.49 19.43 16.40
CA LYS A 97 -25.05 19.07 16.45
C LYS A 97 -24.86 17.57 16.32
N GLU A 98 -25.74 16.80 16.92
CA GLU A 98 -25.75 15.34 16.92
C GLU A 98 -26.02 14.81 15.51
N GLU A 99 -27.00 15.38 14.79
CA GLU A 99 -27.31 15.02 13.41
C GLU A 99 -26.13 15.31 12.47
N LEU A 100 -25.54 16.50 12.60
CA LEU A 100 -24.37 16.90 11.82
C LEU A 100 -23.19 15.95 12.08
N ALA A 101 -22.94 15.60 13.35
CA ALA A 101 -21.87 14.69 13.74
C ALA A 101 -22.08 13.28 13.19
N THR A 102 -23.30 12.74 13.29
CA THR A 102 -23.66 11.41 12.76
C THR A 102 -23.49 11.35 11.25
N ALA A 103 -24.03 12.32 10.52
CA ALA A 103 -23.90 12.40 9.07
C ALA A 103 -22.43 12.55 8.63
N LEU A 104 -21.68 13.43 9.30
CA LEU A 104 -20.26 13.61 8.98
C LEU A 104 -19.46 12.34 9.24
N SER A 105 -19.74 11.64 10.34
CA SER A 105 -19.08 10.38 10.68
C SER A 105 -19.35 9.30 9.65
N SER A 106 -20.58 9.19 9.12
CA SER A 106 -20.90 8.20 8.10
C SER A 106 -20.13 8.44 6.80
N LEU A 107 -20.01 9.71 6.37
CA LEU A 107 -19.23 10.04 5.17
C LEU A 107 -17.73 9.78 5.37
N VAL A 108 -17.18 10.18 6.51
CA VAL A 108 -15.76 9.94 6.84
C VAL A 108 -15.46 8.45 6.85
N HIS A 109 -16.34 7.62 7.41
CA HIS A 109 -16.17 6.18 7.43
C HIS A 109 -16.01 5.59 6.02
N VAL A 110 -16.86 5.99 5.07
CA VAL A 110 -16.75 5.54 3.66
C VAL A 110 -15.43 5.99 3.02
N LEU A 111 -15.01 7.24 3.27
CA LEU A 111 -13.73 7.76 2.76
C LEU A 111 -12.54 7.00 3.34
N ASP A 112 -12.56 6.70 4.63
CA ASP A 112 -11.51 5.96 5.33
C ASP A 112 -11.45 4.50 4.86
N GLU A 113 -12.59 3.82 4.67
CA GLU A 113 -12.63 2.46 4.10
C GLU A 113 -12.04 2.43 2.69
N HIS A 114 -12.39 3.40 1.85
CA HIS A 114 -11.81 3.52 0.52
C HIS A 114 -10.30 3.74 0.59
N ALA A 115 -9.82 4.64 1.46
CA ALA A 115 -8.39 4.92 1.62
C ALA A 115 -7.59 3.70 2.13
N ALA A 116 -8.19 2.89 3.01
CA ALA A 116 -7.57 1.67 3.54
C ALA A 116 -7.40 0.59 2.45
N LYS A 117 -8.35 0.48 1.52
CA LYS A 117 -8.28 -0.44 0.38
C LYS A 117 -7.35 0.07 -0.73
N ASN A 118 -7.34 1.38 -0.94
CA ASN A 118 -6.62 2.06 -2.01
C ASN A 118 -5.49 2.93 -1.44
N ILE A 119 -4.46 2.27 -0.89
CA ILE A 119 -3.30 2.96 -0.30
C ILE A 119 -2.57 3.76 -1.38
N GLN A 120 -2.76 5.08 -1.35
CA GLN A 120 -2.03 6.02 -2.19
C GLN A 120 -0.95 6.70 -1.34
N PRO A 121 0.33 6.26 -1.42
CA PRO A 121 1.43 6.87 -0.64
C PRO A 121 1.78 8.30 -1.09
N GLY A 122 0.97 8.92 -1.94
CA GLY A 122 1.21 10.22 -2.55
C GLY A 122 2.35 10.20 -3.56
N ARG A 123 2.96 11.36 -3.79
CA ARG A 123 4.19 11.44 -4.56
C ARG A 123 5.32 10.80 -3.74
N THR A 124 5.64 9.55 -4.04
CA THR A 124 6.86 8.94 -3.54
C THR A 124 8.06 9.68 -4.13
N ALA A 125 9.13 9.83 -3.36
CA ALA A 125 10.34 10.49 -3.83
C ALA A 125 10.81 9.81 -5.13
N THR A 126 11.21 10.62 -6.11
CA THR A 126 12.01 10.19 -7.25
C THR A 126 13.17 9.36 -6.69
N PHE A 127 13.39 8.14 -7.21
CA PHE A 127 14.35 7.15 -6.70
C PHE A 127 15.52 7.80 -5.95
N ARG A 128 15.56 7.65 -4.63
CA ARG A 128 16.65 8.14 -3.78
C ARG A 128 17.57 6.98 -3.41
N ARG A 129 18.85 7.26 -3.15
CA ARG A 129 19.74 6.25 -2.58
C ARG A 129 19.37 5.96 -1.13
N LEU A 130 19.65 4.74 -0.69
CA LEU A 130 19.59 4.37 0.72
C LEU A 130 20.77 5.02 1.47
N THR A 131 20.50 5.55 2.67
CA THR A 131 21.57 5.98 3.59
C THR A 131 22.40 4.77 4.03
N ARG A 132 23.57 4.97 4.62
CA ARG A 132 24.40 3.91 5.23
C ARG A 132 23.59 3.07 6.21
N PHE A 133 22.79 3.73 7.06
CA PHE A 133 21.95 3.05 8.04
C PHE A 133 20.86 2.21 7.35
N GLU A 134 20.17 2.79 6.37
CA GLU A 134 19.14 2.08 5.60
C GLU A 134 19.73 0.91 4.80
N TYR A 135 20.90 1.10 4.19
CA TYR A 135 21.61 0.06 3.45
C TYR A 135 22.01 -1.09 4.37
N GLN A 136 22.57 -0.80 5.55
CA GLN A 136 22.93 -1.83 6.53
C GLN A 136 21.72 -2.63 7.00
N ASN A 137 20.61 -1.96 7.33
CA ASN A 137 19.37 -2.63 7.71
C ASN A 137 18.80 -3.46 6.56
N ALA A 138 18.81 -2.94 5.33
CA ALA A 138 18.34 -3.69 4.16
C ALA A 138 19.18 -4.96 3.91
N ILE A 139 20.49 -4.91 4.08
CA ILE A 139 21.35 -6.10 3.96
C ILE A 139 21.06 -7.11 5.07
N ARG A 140 20.87 -6.66 6.32
CA ARG A 140 20.45 -7.54 7.41
C ARG A 140 19.10 -8.18 7.12
N ASP A 141 18.12 -7.41 6.70
CA ASP A 141 16.75 -7.89 6.56
C ASP A 141 16.56 -8.78 5.31
N LEU A 142 17.31 -8.52 4.23
CA LEU A 142 17.23 -9.30 2.99
C LEU A 142 18.16 -10.51 2.95
N LEU A 143 19.36 -10.40 3.52
CA LEU A 143 20.42 -11.41 3.41
C LEU A 143 20.78 -12.06 4.75
N ALA A 144 20.17 -11.63 5.86
CA ALA A 144 20.52 -12.05 7.21
C ALA A 144 22.01 -11.85 7.55
N LEU A 145 22.64 -10.82 6.96
CA LEU A 145 24.05 -10.48 7.18
C LEU A 145 24.19 -9.18 7.98
N GLU A 146 25.00 -9.24 9.03
CA GLU A 146 25.46 -8.05 9.73
C GLU A 146 26.72 -7.51 9.05
N ILE A 147 26.66 -6.24 8.65
CA ILE A 147 27.77 -5.51 8.04
C ILE A 147 27.95 -4.16 8.74
N ASP A 148 29.14 -3.60 8.67
CA ASP A 148 29.38 -2.19 9.00
C ASP A 148 29.37 -1.35 7.72
N ALA A 149 28.31 -0.59 7.49
CA ALA A 149 28.20 0.27 6.32
C ALA A 149 29.16 1.48 6.35
N THR A 150 29.68 1.87 7.52
CA THR A 150 30.61 3.00 7.66
C THR A 150 31.98 2.72 7.05
N GLU A 151 32.40 1.45 7.07
CA GLU A 151 33.63 0.98 6.41
C GLU A 151 33.48 0.85 4.89
N LEU A 152 32.26 0.59 4.42
CA LEU A 152 31.99 0.23 3.03
C LEU A 152 31.63 1.44 2.15
N LEU A 153 30.82 2.35 2.68
CA LEU A 153 30.24 3.46 1.94
C LEU A 153 30.75 4.80 2.47
N PRO A 154 30.85 5.87 1.67
CA PRO A 154 31.12 7.23 2.14
C PRO A 154 30.00 7.79 3.02
N ALA A 155 30.28 8.85 3.79
CA ALA A 155 29.32 9.46 4.69
C ALA A 155 28.14 10.06 3.94
N ASP A 156 26.95 9.96 4.53
CA ASP A 156 25.76 10.61 3.99
C ASP A 156 25.77 12.09 4.36
N GLU A 157 25.27 12.91 3.44
CA GLU A 157 25.11 14.34 3.69
C GLU A 157 23.87 14.55 4.55
N ALA A 158 24.06 15.16 5.72
CA ALA A 158 22.95 15.59 6.55
C ALA A 158 22.49 16.98 6.13
N SER A 159 21.19 17.15 5.92
CA SER A 159 20.56 18.44 5.65
C SER A 159 19.47 18.71 6.68
N HIS A 160 19.45 19.91 7.25
CA HIS A 160 18.49 20.33 8.28
C HIS A 160 18.37 19.36 9.48
N GLY A 161 19.44 18.64 9.83
CA GLY A 161 19.46 17.67 10.92
C GLY A 161 18.95 16.27 10.57
N PHE A 162 18.66 16.02 9.28
CA PHE A 162 18.22 14.72 8.78
C PHE A 162 19.17 14.21 7.69
N ASP A 163 19.45 12.92 7.70
CA ASP A 163 20.32 12.23 6.75
C ASP A 163 19.55 11.58 5.58
N ASN A 164 18.22 11.68 5.56
CA ASN A 164 17.34 11.01 4.59
C ASN A 164 16.66 11.95 3.58
N ILE A 165 16.95 13.25 3.59
CA ILE A 165 16.15 14.27 2.88
C ILE A 165 16.67 14.61 1.47
N THR A 166 17.96 14.44 1.18
CA THR A 166 18.60 15.11 0.02
C THR A 166 19.44 14.23 -0.89
N VAL A 167 19.22 12.92 -0.89
CA VAL A 167 20.19 11.98 -1.50
C VAL A 167 19.72 11.38 -2.82
N GLY A 168 19.62 12.24 -3.85
CA GLY A 168 19.33 11.85 -5.22
C GLY A 168 20.55 11.76 -6.14
N GLU A 169 21.66 12.40 -5.80
CA GLU A 169 22.85 12.44 -6.66
C GLU A 169 23.80 11.26 -6.38
N LEU A 170 24.17 10.54 -7.44
CA LEU A 170 25.14 9.44 -7.40
C LEU A 170 26.40 9.86 -8.15
N SER A 171 27.44 10.27 -7.41
CA SER A 171 28.74 10.52 -8.03
C SER A 171 29.35 9.20 -8.54
N PRO A 172 30.19 9.22 -9.60
CA PRO A 172 30.84 8.02 -10.11
C PRO A 172 31.63 7.26 -9.03
N THR A 173 32.28 7.99 -8.13
CA THR A 173 32.99 7.42 -6.97
C THR A 173 32.04 6.66 -6.06
N LEU A 174 30.88 7.24 -5.76
CA LEU A 174 29.89 6.63 -4.87
C LEU A 174 29.35 5.33 -5.49
N VAL A 175 29.02 5.32 -6.77
CA VAL A 175 28.59 4.11 -7.49
C VAL A 175 29.64 3.00 -7.41
N ASN A 176 30.91 3.33 -7.64
CA ASN A 176 32.00 2.36 -7.53
C ASN A 176 32.14 1.78 -6.11
N ARG A 177 31.90 2.58 -5.06
CA ARG A 177 31.89 2.10 -3.67
C ARG A 177 30.71 1.17 -3.40
N TYR A 178 29.50 1.48 -3.88
CA TYR A 178 28.35 0.58 -3.76
C TYR A 178 28.58 -0.75 -4.50
N LEU A 179 29.16 -0.73 -5.70
CA LEU A 179 29.48 -1.96 -6.43
C LEU A 179 30.51 -2.82 -5.69
N SER A 180 31.56 -2.19 -5.16
CA SER A 180 32.60 -2.90 -4.37
C SER A 180 32.02 -3.51 -3.09
N ALA A 181 31.17 -2.76 -2.38
CA ALA A 181 30.46 -3.23 -1.20
C ALA A 181 29.55 -4.41 -1.55
N ALA A 182 28.72 -4.29 -2.59
CA ALA A 182 27.82 -5.34 -3.05
C ALA A 182 28.58 -6.63 -3.42
N GLN A 183 29.73 -6.54 -4.10
CA GLN A 183 30.56 -7.70 -4.41
C GLN A 183 31.16 -8.37 -3.17
N LYS A 184 31.51 -7.60 -2.12
CA LYS A 184 31.99 -8.16 -0.84
C LYS A 184 30.84 -8.86 -0.11
N ILE A 185 29.68 -8.23 -0.05
CA ILE A 185 28.48 -8.75 0.62
C ILE A 185 27.96 -10.01 -0.10
N ALA A 186 27.90 -10.01 -1.44
CA ALA A 186 27.46 -11.16 -2.21
C ALA A 186 28.33 -12.40 -1.96
N ARG A 187 29.65 -12.22 -1.82
CA ARG A 187 30.57 -13.32 -1.48
C ARG A 187 30.33 -13.88 -0.08
N LEU A 188 29.94 -13.03 0.87
CA LEU A 188 29.55 -13.47 2.22
C LEU A 188 28.21 -14.20 2.19
N ALA A 189 27.23 -13.68 1.45
CA ALA A 189 25.87 -14.21 1.39
C ALA A 189 25.78 -15.58 0.69
N VAL A 190 26.45 -15.72 -0.45
CA VAL A 190 26.51 -17.00 -1.19
C VAL A 190 27.37 -18.02 -0.45
N GLY A 191 28.31 -17.54 0.37
CA GLY A 191 29.32 -18.37 1.00
C GLY A 191 30.27 -18.98 -0.03
N ARG A 192 31.24 -19.75 0.46
CA ARG A 192 32.11 -20.58 -0.39
C ARG A 192 31.62 -22.01 -0.24
N ALA A 193 31.25 -22.66 -1.35
CA ALA A 193 31.13 -24.12 -1.31
C ALA A 193 32.47 -24.66 -0.85
N SER A 194 32.49 -25.39 0.28
CA SER A 194 33.69 -26.12 0.67
C SER A 194 33.96 -27.13 -0.44
N ALA A 195 34.94 -26.82 -1.31
CA ALA A 195 35.42 -27.76 -2.31
C ALA A 195 36.19 -28.93 -1.67
N LEU A 196 36.45 -28.86 -0.36
CA LEU A 196 36.98 -29.97 0.40
C LEU A 196 35.81 -30.86 0.80
N PRO A 197 35.79 -32.15 0.38
CA PRO A 197 34.85 -33.10 0.93
C PRO A 197 35.01 -33.10 2.46
N ASP A 198 33.90 -33.04 3.17
CA ASP A 198 33.88 -33.17 4.63
C ASP A 198 34.47 -34.56 4.99
N GLN A 199 35.73 -34.58 5.41
CA GLN A 199 36.42 -35.82 5.75
C GLN A 199 36.20 -36.11 7.22
N ARG A 200 35.20 -36.92 7.53
CA ARG A 200 35.03 -37.47 8.88
C ARG A 200 35.87 -38.73 9.05
N THR A 201 37.03 -38.62 9.69
CA THR A 201 37.80 -39.80 10.10
C THR A 201 37.08 -40.50 11.25
N VAL A 202 36.37 -41.59 10.96
CA VAL A 202 35.78 -42.46 11.98
C VAL A 202 36.81 -43.54 12.32
N ARG A 203 37.30 -43.55 13.57
CA ARG A 203 38.05 -44.70 14.09
C ARG A 203 37.08 -45.82 14.42
N VAL A 204 37.07 -46.83 13.58
CA VAL A 204 36.35 -48.09 13.83
C VAL A 204 37.13 -48.87 14.89
N ARG A 205 36.44 -49.54 15.82
CA ARG A 205 37.11 -50.39 16.80
C ARG A 205 37.73 -51.63 16.10
N PRO A 206 38.87 -52.16 16.59
CA PRO A 206 39.60 -53.25 15.92
C PRO A 206 38.86 -54.60 15.90
N ASP A 207 37.79 -54.74 16.67
CA ASP A 207 36.98 -55.95 16.84
C ASP A 207 35.79 -56.04 15.87
N LEU A 208 35.60 -55.05 14.98
CA LEU A 208 34.61 -55.12 13.91
C LEU A 208 35.13 -55.98 12.75
N THR A 209 34.78 -57.26 12.78
CA THR A 209 34.90 -58.20 11.66
C THR A 209 34.01 -57.77 10.49
N GLN A 210 34.54 -57.80 9.25
CA GLN A 210 33.85 -57.40 8.01
C GLN A 210 33.14 -58.56 7.29
N GLU A 211 32.86 -59.65 8.02
CA GLU A 211 32.10 -60.80 7.53
C GLU A 211 30.59 -60.68 7.79
#